data_AF-A0A132SWS0-F1
#
_entry.id   AF-A0A132SWS0-F1
#
_cell.length_a   1.000
_cell.length_b   1.000
_cell.length_c   1.000
_cell.angle_alpha   90.00
_cell.angle_beta   90.00
_cell.angle_gamma   90.00
#
_symmetry.space_group_name_H-M   'P 1'
#
loop_
_entity.id
_entity.type
_entity.pdbx_description
1 polymer ?
#
loop_
_entity_poly.entity_id
_entity_poly.type
_entity_poly.pdbx_seq_one_letter_code
_entity_poly.pdbx_strand_id
1 'polypeptide(L)' 'MVRPEAVTVTADPAGTAAVTSVSFLGAVSRVHIALPDGASVSAQMASSAARAFAPGDPVTVGIEPGGVLVTRP' A
#
# COMPACT_ATOMS: atom_id res chain seq x y z
N MET A 1 9.54 10.84 4.27
CA MET A 1 8.28 10.91 3.48
C MET A 1 8.38 9.97 2.29
N VAL A 2 7.29 9.27 1.97
CA VAL A 2 7.19 8.34 0.83
C VAL A 2 5.97 8.72 0.01
N ARG A 3 6.12 8.76 -1.32
CA ARG A 3 5.00 9.00 -2.23
C ARG A 3 4.15 7.71 -2.34
N PRO A 4 2.81 7.78 -2.33
CA PRO A 4 1.97 6.58 -2.43
C PRO A 4 2.23 5.72 -3.67
N GLU A 5 2.56 6.34 -4.80
CA GLU A 5 2.89 5.65 -6.06
C GLU A 5 4.24 4.92 -6.04
N ALA A 6 5.10 5.19 -5.04
CA ALA A 6 6.35 4.48 -4.83
C ALA A 6 6.20 3.30 -3.85
N VAL A 7 5.00 3.07 -3.29
CA VAL A 7 4.71 1.95 -2.41
C VAL A 7 4.22 0.78 -3.25
N THR A 8 4.88 -0.37 -3.14
CA THR A 8 4.42 -1.62 -3.74
C THR A 8 3.63 -2.45 -2.74
N VAL A 9 2.62 -3.16 -3.24
CA VAL A 9 1.77 -4.05 -2.45
C VAL A 9 1.65 -5.36 -3.19
N THR A 10 2.00 -6.46 -2.53
CA THR A 10 1.91 -7.79 -3.10
C THR A 10 1.07 -8.66 -2.17
N ALA A 11 0.11 -9.39 -2.72
CA ALA A 11 -0.66 -10.38 -1.97
C ALA A 11 0.30 -11.43 -1.40
N ASP A 12 0.21 -11.67 -0.10
CA ASP A 12 1.15 -12.52 0.60
C ASP A 12 0.43 -13.20 1.78
N PRO A 13 0.06 -14.48 1.66
CA PRO A 13 -0.60 -15.22 2.74
C PRO A 13 0.22 -15.32 4.04
N ALA A 14 1.55 -15.14 3.97
CA ALA A 14 2.43 -15.10 5.14
C ALA A 14 2.75 -13.66 5.60
N GLY A 15 2.24 -12.66 4.88
CA GLY A 15 2.42 -11.24 5.17
C GLY A 15 1.75 -10.84 6.48
N THR A 16 2.41 -9.95 7.23
CA THR A 16 1.91 -9.46 8.52
C THR A 16 1.23 -8.10 8.42
N ALA A 17 1.26 -7.46 7.25
CA ALA A 17 0.49 -6.26 6.97
C ALA A 17 -0.87 -6.65 6.38
N ALA A 18 -1.89 -5.81 6.61
CA ALA A 18 -3.25 -6.11 6.16
C ALA A 18 -3.87 -4.90 5.44
N VAL A 19 -4.56 -5.16 4.33
CA VAL A 19 -5.37 -4.13 3.66
C VAL A 19 -6.52 -3.74 4.58
N THR A 20 -6.70 -2.45 4.83
CA THR A 20 -7.81 -1.92 5.64
C THR A 20 -8.94 -1.40 4.77
N SER A 21 -8.63 -0.84 3.61
CA SER A 21 -9.62 -0.36 2.64
C SER A 21 -9.01 -0.14 1.25
N VAL A 22 -9.86 -0.13 0.24
CA VAL A 22 -9.51 0.24 -1.13
C VAL A 22 -10.46 1.33 -1.61
N SER A 23 -9.92 2.49 -1.96
CA SER A 23 -10.68 3.61 -2.52
C SER A 23 -10.50 3.68 -4.03
N PHE A 24 -11.57 3.56 -4.79
CA PHE A 24 -11.56 3.71 -6.24
C PHE A 24 -11.63 5.20 -6.63
N LEU A 25 -10.68 5.67 -7.45
CA LEU A 25 -10.54 7.06 -7.87
C LEU A 25 -10.56 7.22 -9.41
N GLY A 26 -11.11 6.25 -10.13
CA GLY A 26 -11.18 6.24 -11.60
C GLY A 26 -10.13 5.33 -12.23
N ALA A 27 -9.09 5.89 -12.86
CA ALA A 27 -8.03 5.07 -13.46
C ALA A 27 -7.06 4.48 -12.42
N VAL A 28 -7.02 5.07 -11.21
CA VAL A 28 -6.19 4.65 -10.09
C VAL A 28 -7.03 4.37 -8.86
N SER A 29 -6.50 3.56 -7.97
CA SER A 29 -7.07 3.30 -6.64
C SER A 29 -6.04 3.56 -5.56
N ARG A 30 -6.53 3.91 -4.36
CA ARG A 30 -5.74 4.01 -3.13
C ARG A 30 -5.97 2.77 -2.30
N VAL A 31 -4.92 2.01 -2.01
CA VAL A 31 -4.97 0.88 -1.07
C VAL A 31 -4.41 1.36 0.26
N HIS A 32 -5.18 1.23 1.33
CA HIS A 32 -4.78 1.58 2.69
C HIS A 32 -4.40 0.30 3.43
N ILE A 33 -3.30 0.35 4.16
CA ILE A 33 -2.66 -0.84 4.75
C ILE A 33 -2.27 -0.52 6.19
N ALA A 34 -2.56 -1.44 7.10
CA ALA A 34 -2.04 -1.43 8.45
C ALA A 34 -0.77 -2.28 8.52
N LEU A 35 0.29 -1.72 9.09
CA LEU A 35 1.52 -2.42 9.42
C LEU A 35 1.44 -2.99 10.85
N PRO A 36 2.20 -4.05 11.18
CA PRO A 36 2.14 -4.71 12.48
C PRO A 36 2.60 -3.82 13.65
N ASP A 37 3.35 -2.76 13.36
CA ASP A 37 3.79 -1.75 14.35
C ASP A 37 2.73 -0.65 14.61
N GLY A 38 1.55 -0.77 14.01
CA GLY A 38 0.45 0.20 14.12
C GLY A 38 0.55 1.36 13.13
N ALA A 39 1.60 1.45 12.32
CA ALA A 39 1.69 2.45 11.27
C ALA A 39 0.66 2.18 10.16
N SER A 40 0.27 3.26 9.47
CA SER A 40 -0.59 3.17 8.29
C SER A 40 0.16 3.60 7.05
N VAL A 41 -0.05 2.85 5.96
CA VAL A 41 0.57 3.11 4.66
C VAL A 41 -0.54 3.24 3.62
N SER A 42 -0.34 4.15 2.67
CA SER A 42 -1.20 4.24 1.48
C SER A 42 -0.38 3.97 0.23
N ALA A 43 -0.83 3.04 -0.60
CA ALA A 43 -0.30 2.79 -1.93
C ALA A 43 -1.26 3.32 -2.99
N GLN A 44 -0.72 3.86 -4.08
CA GLN A 44 -1.50 4.24 -5.25
C GLN A 44 -1.09 3.38 -6.45
N MET A 45 -2.07 2.75 -7.09
CA MET A 45 -1.85 1.85 -8.22
C MET A 45 -2.97 1.93 -9.24
N ALA A 46 -2.77 1.35 -10.42
CA ALA A 46 -3.82 1.23 -11.43
C ALA A 46 -5.04 0.49 -10.86
N SER A 47 -6.25 0.96 -11.15
CA SER A 47 -7.46 0.33 -10.62
C SER A 47 -7.66 -1.10 -11.09
N SER A 48 -7.08 -1.51 -12.23
CA SER A 48 -7.05 -2.90 -12.67
C SER A 48 -6.25 -3.80 -11.72
N ALA A 49 -5.09 -3.33 -11.24
CA ALA A 49 -4.26 -4.04 -10.28
C ALA A 49 -4.92 -4.08 -8.88
N ALA A 50 -5.56 -2.97 -8.47
CA ALA A 50 -6.19 -2.87 -7.16
C ALA A 50 -7.36 -3.83 -6.95
N ARG A 51 -7.94 -4.41 -8.01
CA ARG A 51 -9.03 -5.41 -7.92
C ARG A 51 -8.62 -6.69 -7.19
N ALA A 52 -7.31 -6.95 -7.06
CA ALA A 52 -6.79 -8.11 -6.35
C ALA A 52 -6.83 -7.97 -4.83
N PHE A 53 -7.24 -6.81 -4.29
CA PHE A 53 -7.19 -6.51 -2.86
C PHE A 53 -8.57 -6.19 -2.28
N ALA A 54 -8.82 -6.73 -1.09
CA ALA A 54 -9.97 -6.49 -0.24
C ALA A 54 -9.55 -6.26 1.22
N PRO A 55 -10.38 -5.60 2.04
CA PRO A 55 -10.11 -5.47 3.47
C PRO A 55 -9.88 -6.83 4.15
N GLY A 56 -8.80 -6.93 4.93
CA GLY A 56 -8.38 -8.15 5.61
C GLY A 56 -7.34 -8.97 4.84
N ASP A 57 -7.11 -8.69 3.56
CA ASP A 57 -6.11 -9.43 2.78
C ASP A 57 -4.70 -9.23 3.37
N PRO A 58 -3.96 -10.32 3.61
CA PRO A 58 -2.57 -10.24 4.05
C PRO A 58 -1.67 -9.87 2.87
N VAL A 59 -0.77 -8.92 3.11
CA VAL A 59 0.09 -8.35 2.09
C VAL A 59 1.50 -8.12 2.61
N THR A 60 2.44 -8.09 1.68
CA THR A 60 3.77 -7.53 1.90
C THR A 60 3.86 -6.17 1.22
N VAL A 61 4.42 -5.20 1.93
CA VAL A 61 4.61 -3.82 1.48
C VAL A 61 6.08 -3.60 1.16
N GLY A 62 6.36 -3.01 0.00
CA GLY A 62 7.69 -2.58 -0.41
C GLY A 62 7.71 -1.10 -0.78
N ILE A 63 8.92 -0.59 -1.00
CA ILE A 63 9.15 0.77 -1.50
C ILE A 63 10.08 0.66 -2.70
N GLU A 64 9.70 1.29 -3.81
CA GLU A 64 10.53 1.38 -5.00
C GLU A 64 11.85 2.12 -4.70
N PRO A 65 12.98 1.70 -5.29
CA PRO A 65 14.26 2.38 -5.11
C PRO A 65 14.17 3.88 -5.41
N GLY A 66 14.68 4.72 -4.49
CA GLY A 66 14.63 6.18 -4.62
C GLY A 66 13.29 6.82 -4.24
N GLY A 67 12.28 6.03 -3.83
CA GLY A 67 10.96 6.50 -3.42
C GLY A 67 10.88 7.22 -2.06
N VAL A 68 12.03 7.53 -1.44
CA VAL A 68 12.12 8.07 -0.08
C VAL A 68 12.75 9.45 -0.08
N LEU A 69 12.03 10.42 0.50
CA LEU A 69 12.55 11.74 0.86
C LEU A 69 12.82 11.80 2.36
N VAL A 70 14.04 12.12 2.77
CA VAL A 70 14.41 12.32 4.18
C VAL A 70 14.19 13.78 4.57
N THR A 71 13.45 14.01 5.65
CA THR A 71 13.17 15.34 6.19
C THR A 71 13.62 15.39 7.65
N ARG A 72 13.96 16.58 8.14
CA ARG A 72 14.15 16.78 9.59
C ARG A 72 12.79 16.95 10.27
N PRO A 73 12.66 16.58 11.56
CA PRO A 73 11.45 16.85 12.35
C PRO A 73 11.11 18.34 12.38
#